data_AF-A0A2W6P4P5-F1
#
_entry.id   AF-A0A2W6P4P5-F1
#
_cell.length_a   1.000
_cell.length_b   1.000
_cell.length_c   1.000
_cell.angle_alpha   90.00
_cell.angle_beta   90.00
_cell.angle_gamma   90.00
#
_symmetry.space_group_name_H-M   'P 1'
#
loop_
_entity.id
_entity.type
_entity.pdbx_description
1 polymer ?
#
loop_
_entity_poly.entity_id
_entity_poly.type
_entity_poly.pdbx_seq_one_letter_code
_entity_poly.pdbx_strand_id
1 'polypeptide(L)'
;MDIMRSVVGMVVLLAIAFLLSVNKKSISLRTVGAALLLQIAIGGIMLYFPPGKWAVEQAALGVHKVMSYSDAGSAFIFGSLVGPKMDVLFDGAGFIFAFRVLPAIIFVTALISLLYYIGVMGLLIRILGSIFQKALNISKIESFVAVTTIFLGQNEIPAIVKPFIDRMNRNELFTAICSGMASIAGSMMIGYAGMGVPIDYLLAASLMAIPGGILFARILSPATELSQVTFENLSFSETPPKSFIEAAASGAMTGLKIAAGVATVVMAFVAIIALINGIIGGIGGWFGFANASLESIFGYVLAPLAWIMGVDWSDANLAGSVIGQKLA
;
A
#
# COMPACT_ATOMS: atom_id res chain seq x y z
N MET A 1 22.96 1.05 19.74
CA MET A 1 22.27 -0.25 19.91
C MET A 1 21.14 -0.41 18.89
N ASP A 2 20.54 0.68 18.43
CA ASP A 2 19.34 0.65 17.57
C ASP A 2 19.61 0.12 16.17
N ILE A 3 20.75 0.43 15.57
CA ILE A 3 21.14 -0.14 14.26
C ILE A 3 21.28 -1.67 14.35
N MET A 4 21.88 -2.16 15.43
CA MET A 4 22.01 -3.60 15.66
C MET A 4 20.64 -4.26 15.85
N ARG A 5 19.72 -3.61 16.57
CA ARG A 5 18.31 -4.04 16.70
C ARG A 5 17.62 -4.11 15.34
N SER A 6 17.74 -3.08 14.50
CA SER A 6 17.15 -3.06 13.16
C SER A 6 17.71 -4.16 12.26
N VAL A 7 19.03 -4.41 12.30
CA VAL A 7 19.65 -5.52 11.54
C VAL A 7 19.14 -6.87 12.03
N VAL A 8 19.06 -7.08 13.35
CA VAL A 8 18.48 -8.29 13.93
C VAL A 8 17.02 -8.45 13.47
N GLY A 9 16.25 -7.37 13.43
CA GLY A 9 14.88 -7.39 12.93
C GLY A 9 14.76 -7.83 11.47
N MET A 10 15.61 -7.30 10.59
CA MET A 10 15.67 -7.76 9.20
C MET A 10 15.98 -9.27 9.13
N VAL A 11 16.96 -9.75 9.91
CA VAL A 11 17.31 -11.17 9.95
C VAL A 11 16.15 -12.02 10.46
N VAL A 12 15.44 -11.60 11.50
CA VAL A 12 14.27 -12.33 12.05
C VAL A 12 13.16 -12.42 11.01
N LEU A 13 12.81 -11.33 10.32
CA LEU A 13 11.77 -11.34 9.28
C LEU A 13 12.15 -12.27 8.11
N LEU A 14 13.42 -12.21 7.67
CA LEU A 14 13.93 -13.10 6.63
C LEU A 14 13.95 -14.57 7.10
N ALA A 15 14.28 -14.82 8.37
CA ALA A 15 14.28 -16.16 8.94
C ALA A 15 12.87 -16.74 9.01
N ILE A 16 11.86 -15.95 9.40
CA ILE A 16 10.46 -16.37 9.37
C ILE A 16 10.05 -16.76 7.95
N ALA A 17 10.37 -15.93 6.96
CA ALA A 17 10.08 -16.22 5.56
C ALA A 17 10.79 -17.49 5.07
N PHE A 18 12.06 -17.68 5.45
CA PHE A 18 12.83 -18.87 5.09
C PHE A 18 12.25 -20.14 5.72
N LEU A 19 11.81 -20.08 6.98
CA LEU A 19 11.19 -21.21 7.68
C LEU A 19 9.89 -21.65 7.01
N LEU A 20 9.10 -20.69 6.53
CA LEU A 20 7.83 -20.89 5.84
C LEU A 20 7.97 -21.15 4.33
N SER A 21 9.20 -21.18 3.79
CA SER A 21 9.45 -21.41 2.37
C SER A 21 9.03 -22.82 1.92
N VAL A 22 8.33 -22.89 0.80
CA VAL A 22 7.89 -24.16 0.18
C VAL A 22 9.08 -24.99 -0.31
N ASN A 23 10.15 -24.34 -0.78
CA ASN A 23 11.34 -25.04 -1.27
C ASN A 23 12.63 -24.26 -0.99
N LYS A 24 13.20 -24.48 0.20
CA LYS A 24 14.40 -23.80 0.70
C LYS A 24 15.63 -23.94 -0.22
N LYS A 25 15.72 -25.01 -1.01
CA LYS A 25 16.88 -25.28 -1.90
C LYS A 25 16.83 -24.49 -3.21
N SER A 26 15.65 -24.04 -3.63
CA SER A 26 15.45 -23.32 -4.89
C SER A 26 15.48 -21.80 -4.75
N ILE A 27 15.78 -21.27 -3.55
CA ILE A 27 15.87 -19.83 -3.31
C ILE A 27 17.06 -19.25 -4.06
N SER A 28 16.80 -18.32 -5.00
CA SER A 28 17.86 -17.62 -5.73
C SER A 28 18.47 -16.50 -4.88
N LEU A 29 19.65 -16.76 -4.31
CA LEU A 29 20.39 -15.77 -3.50
C LEU A 29 20.67 -14.47 -4.25
N ARG A 30 20.87 -14.54 -5.58
CA ARG A 30 21.03 -13.35 -6.43
C ARG A 30 19.79 -12.45 -6.37
N THR A 31 18.58 -13.00 -6.57
CA THR A 31 17.34 -12.21 -6.63
C THR A 31 16.94 -11.72 -5.24
N VAL A 32 17.00 -12.60 -4.23
CA VAL A 32 16.67 -12.24 -2.84
C VAL A 32 17.64 -11.19 -2.30
N GLY A 33 18.95 -11.38 -2.51
CA GLY A 33 19.96 -10.41 -2.12
C GLY A 33 19.82 -9.08 -2.85
N ALA A 34 19.57 -9.10 -4.17
CA ALA A 34 19.32 -7.88 -4.94
C ALA A 34 18.05 -7.16 -4.47
N ALA A 35 16.97 -7.88 -4.16
CA ALA A 35 15.72 -7.29 -3.67
C ALA A 35 15.93 -6.61 -2.31
N LEU A 36 16.57 -7.28 -1.36
CA LEU A 36 16.87 -6.70 -0.05
C LEU A 36 17.78 -5.46 -0.18
N LEU A 37 18.87 -5.56 -0.95
CA LEU A 37 19.79 -4.44 -1.16
C LEU A 37 19.10 -3.27 -1.85
N LEU A 38 18.24 -3.53 -2.84
CA LEU A 38 17.50 -2.48 -3.54
C LEU A 38 16.48 -1.82 -2.62
N GLN A 39 15.78 -2.57 -1.77
CA GLN A 39 14.87 -2.01 -0.77
C GLN A 39 15.61 -1.12 0.24
N ILE A 40 16.76 -1.57 0.74
CA ILE A 40 17.61 -0.79 1.65
C ILE A 40 18.17 0.44 0.94
N ALA A 41 18.61 0.32 -0.31
CA ALA A 41 19.14 1.42 -1.10
C ALA A 41 18.07 2.48 -1.38
N ILE A 42 16.85 2.08 -1.76
CA ILE A 42 15.72 3.00 -1.94
C ILE A 42 15.42 3.73 -0.62
N GLY A 43 15.33 3.00 0.51
CA GLY A 43 15.13 3.61 1.82
C GLY A 43 16.25 4.59 2.18
N GLY A 44 17.51 4.21 1.97
CA GLY A 44 18.67 5.08 2.22
C GLY A 44 18.69 6.33 1.35
N ILE A 45 18.34 6.22 0.07
CA ILE A 45 18.26 7.36 -0.86
C ILE A 45 17.11 8.28 -0.45
N MET A 46 15.92 7.74 -0.19
CA MET A 46 14.71 8.52 0.04
C MET A 46 14.64 9.13 1.45
N LEU A 47 15.20 8.46 2.47
CA LEU A 47 15.02 8.85 3.88
C LEU A 47 16.29 9.41 4.53
N TYR A 48 17.49 9.11 4.00
CA TYR A 48 18.77 9.49 4.62
C TYR A 48 19.62 10.41 3.75
N PHE A 49 19.76 10.12 2.45
CA PHE A 49 20.59 10.91 1.55
C PHE A 49 19.95 12.26 1.22
N PRO A 50 20.58 13.42 1.54
CA PRO A 50 19.90 14.72 1.46
C PRO A 50 19.31 15.07 0.09
N PRO A 51 20.01 14.86 -1.05
CA PRO A 51 19.41 15.09 -2.36
C PRO A 51 18.20 14.17 -2.66
N GLY A 52 18.25 12.92 -2.20
CA GLY A 52 17.15 11.98 -2.38
C GLY A 52 15.95 12.33 -1.50
N LYS A 53 16.19 12.69 -0.24
CA LYS A 53 15.14 13.20 0.67
C LYS A 53 14.47 14.46 0.10
N TRP A 54 15.25 15.42 -0.38
CA TRP A 54 14.72 16.61 -1.05
C TRP A 54 13.85 16.25 -2.26
N ALA A 55 14.28 15.30 -3.10
CA ALA A 55 13.50 14.87 -4.26
C ALA A 55 12.15 14.24 -3.86
N VAL A 56 12.13 13.45 -2.78
CA VAL A 56 10.90 12.85 -2.24
C VAL A 56 9.98 13.91 -1.64
N GLU A 57 10.52 14.87 -0.90
CA GLU A 57 9.75 16.01 -0.37
C GLU A 57 9.12 16.82 -1.50
N GLN A 58 9.85 17.09 -2.59
CA GLN A 58 9.29 17.76 -3.76
C GLN A 58 8.20 16.94 -4.46
N ALA A 59 8.39 15.61 -4.58
CA ALA A 59 7.37 14.72 -5.12
C ALA A 59 6.11 14.71 -4.21
N ALA A 60 6.29 14.65 -2.90
CA ALA A 60 5.22 14.70 -1.91
C ALA A 60 4.43 16.02 -1.97
N LEU A 61 5.12 17.16 -2.11
CA LEU A 61 4.49 18.46 -2.33
C LEU A 61 3.68 18.49 -3.63
N GLY A 62 4.20 17.89 -4.70
CA GLY A 62 3.48 17.72 -5.96
C GLY A 62 2.19 16.92 -5.80
N VAL A 63 2.27 15.76 -5.14
CA VAL A 63 1.11 14.92 -4.83
C VAL A 63 0.10 15.66 -3.96
N HIS A 64 0.56 16.34 -2.90
CA HIS A 64 -0.29 17.16 -2.03
C HIS A 64 -1.00 18.27 -2.82
N LYS A 65 -0.30 18.95 -3.73
CA LYS A 65 -0.91 19.99 -4.57
C LYS A 65 -1.98 19.41 -5.48
N VAL A 66 -1.73 18.24 -6.08
CA VAL A 66 -2.75 17.52 -6.86
C VAL A 66 -3.97 17.18 -5.99
N MET A 67 -3.76 16.72 -4.75
CA MET A 67 -4.86 16.46 -3.80
C MET A 67 -5.68 17.71 -3.51
N SER A 68 -5.04 18.87 -3.32
CA SER A 68 -5.73 20.11 -3.01
C SER A 68 -6.70 20.56 -4.10
N TYR A 69 -6.51 20.10 -5.35
CA TYR A 69 -7.51 20.34 -6.40
C TYR A 69 -8.79 19.53 -6.22
N SER A 70 -8.75 18.40 -5.51
CA SER A 70 -9.96 17.65 -5.15
C SER A 70 -10.85 18.40 -4.16
N ASP A 71 -10.29 19.34 -3.39
CA ASP A 71 -11.06 20.19 -2.48
C ASP A 71 -12.04 21.09 -3.25
N ALA A 72 -11.70 21.53 -4.47
CA ALA A 72 -12.61 22.33 -5.30
C ALA A 72 -13.86 21.52 -5.69
N GLY A 73 -13.70 20.25 -6.04
CA GLY A 73 -14.81 19.34 -6.32
C GLY A 73 -15.65 19.06 -5.08
N SER A 74 -14.99 18.83 -3.94
CA SER A 74 -15.65 18.58 -2.66
C SER A 74 -16.44 19.80 -2.17
N ALA A 75 -15.86 21.00 -2.28
CA ALA A 75 -16.51 22.26 -1.92
C ALA A 75 -17.70 22.57 -2.83
N PHE A 76 -17.64 22.20 -4.11
CA PHE A 76 -18.76 22.36 -5.03
C PHE A 76 -19.95 21.46 -4.66
N ILE A 77 -19.69 20.19 -4.31
CA ILE A 77 -20.76 19.22 -4.00
C ILE A 77 -21.29 19.37 -2.57
N PHE A 78 -20.41 19.55 -1.59
CA PHE A 78 -20.75 19.53 -0.16
C PHE A 78 -20.76 20.92 0.49
N GLY A 79 -20.38 21.97 -0.24
CA GLY A 79 -20.43 23.35 0.24
C GLY A 79 -19.60 23.57 1.51
N SER A 80 -20.19 24.22 2.51
CA SER A 80 -19.52 24.56 3.76
C SER A 80 -19.24 23.37 4.69
N LEU A 81 -19.74 22.16 4.39
CA LEU A 81 -19.48 20.95 5.18
C LEU A 81 -18.02 20.48 5.11
N VAL A 82 -17.27 20.96 4.12
CA VAL A 82 -15.82 20.76 4.01
C VAL A 82 -15.05 22.07 4.23
N GLY A 83 -15.70 23.08 4.80
CA GLY A 83 -15.08 24.38 5.08
C GLY A 83 -14.51 24.49 6.50
N PRO A 84 -13.66 25.49 6.77
CA PRO A 84 -13.06 25.71 8.09
C PRO A 84 -14.08 26.03 9.19
N LYS A 85 -15.30 26.44 8.81
CA LYS A 85 -16.41 26.65 9.77
C LYS A 85 -16.75 25.39 10.56
N MET A 86 -16.53 24.20 9.98
CA MET A 86 -16.81 22.94 10.65
C MET A 86 -15.87 22.72 11.84
N ASP A 87 -14.59 23.11 11.73
CA ASP A 87 -13.65 22.97 12.84
C ASP A 87 -14.05 23.84 14.04
N VAL A 88 -14.63 25.02 13.77
CA VAL A 88 -15.16 25.91 14.81
C VAL A 88 -16.46 25.37 15.42
N LEU A 89 -17.36 24.79 14.60
CA LEU A 89 -18.65 24.28 15.06
C LEU A 89 -18.55 22.98 15.86
N PHE A 90 -17.53 22.17 15.60
CA PHE A 90 -17.34 20.85 16.19
C PHE A 90 -16.11 20.77 17.10
N ASP A 91 -15.65 21.89 17.67
CA ASP A 91 -14.53 21.95 18.63
C ASP A 91 -13.27 21.18 18.19
N GLY A 92 -12.88 21.36 16.91
CA GLY A 92 -11.73 20.67 16.31
C GLY A 92 -12.04 19.30 15.69
N ALA A 93 -13.27 18.79 15.81
CA ALA A 93 -13.75 17.59 15.12
C ALA A 93 -14.44 17.89 13.78
N GLY A 94 -14.07 19.00 13.12
CA GLY A 94 -14.64 19.41 11.82
C GLY A 94 -14.18 18.57 10.63
N PHE A 95 -13.23 17.66 10.83
CA PHE A 95 -12.78 16.71 9.81
C PHE A 95 -13.81 15.58 9.61
N ILE A 96 -14.66 15.74 8.59
CA ILE A 96 -15.58 14.67 8.19
C ILE A 96 -14.92 13.77 7.14
N PHE A 97 -14.52 12.57 7.58
CA PHE A 97 -13.89 11.55 6.72
C PHE A 97 -14.63 11.35 5.39
N ALA A 98 -15.97 11.21 5.44
CA ALA A 98 -16.79 10.95 4.28
C ALA A 98 -16.72 12.06 3.20
N PHE A 99 -16.52 13.32 3.60
CA PHE A 99 -16.53 14.46 2.68
C PHE A 99 -15.12 14.93 2.29
N ARG A 100 -14.08 14.54 3.04
CA ARG A 100 -12.68 14.90 2.75
C ARG A 100 -11.91 13.78 2.06
N VAL A 101 -12.08 12.53 2.50
CA VAL A 101 -11.29 11.39 2.03
C VAL A 101 -11.92 10.73 0.81
N LEU A 102 -13.23 10.47 0.84
CA LEU A 102 -13.90 9.74 -0.24
C LEU A 102 -13.87 10.49 -1.58
N PRO A 103 -14.09 11.82 -1.66
CA PRO A 103 -13.97 12.54 -2.92
C PRO A 103 -12.55 12.55 -3.48
N ALA A 104 -11.54 12.56 -2.61
CA ALA A 104 -10.14 12.49 -3.02
C ALA A 104 -9.84 11.14 -3.70
N ILE A 105 -10.39 10.02 -3.19
CA ILE A 105 -10.31 8.69 -3.83
C ILE A 105 -10.94 8.72 -5.23
N ILE A 106 -12.10 9.35 -5.38
CA ILE A 106 -12.81 9.47 -6.68
C ILE A 106 -11.96 10.27 -7.67
N PHE A 107 -11.47 11.43 -7.25
CA PHE A 107 -10.65 12.32 -8.07
C PHE A 107 -9.35 11.66 -8.53
N VAL A 108 -8.64 10.97 -7.63
CA VAL A 108 -7.37 10.32 -7.93
C VAL A 108 -7.57 9.16 -8.90
N THR A 109 -8.64 8.37 -8.71
CA THR A 109 -8.96 7.28 -9.66
C THR A 109 -9.31 7.83 -11.04
N ALA A 110 -10.05 8.96 -11.12
CA ALA A 110 -10.32 9.65 -12.38
C ALA A 110 -9.04 10.16 -13.05
N LEU A 111 -8.13 10.75 -12.27
CA LEU A 111 -6.84 11.24 -12.74
C LEU A 111 -5.96 10.11 -13.25
N ILE A 112 -5.84 9.00 -12.50
CA ILE A 112 -5.07 7.83 -12.92
C ILE A 112 -5.62 7.27 -14.23
N SER A 113 -6.94 7.13 -14.36
CA SER A 113 -7.59 6.69 -15.61
C SER A 113 -7.24 7.60 -16.79
N LEU A 114 -7.26 8.92 -16.57
CA LEU A 114 -6.84 9.90 -17.58
C LEU A 114 -5.36 9.75 -17.94
N LEU A 115 -4.47 9.56 -16.95
CA LEU A 115 -3.03 9.34 -17.16
C LEU A 115 -2.73 8.04 -17.92
N TYR A 116 -3.57 7.02 -17.76
CA TYR A 116 -3.53 5.80 -18.57
C TYR A 116 -3.94 6.07 -20.01
N TYR A 117 -5.04 6.80 -20.24
CA TYR A 117 -5.52 7.14 -21.57
C TYR A 117 -4.49 7.93 -22.38
N ILE A 118 -3.81 8.91 -21.77
CA ILE A 118 -2.76 9.70 -22.44
C ILE A 118 -1.40 8.97 -22.55
N GLY A 119 -1.26 7.78 -21.95
CA GLY A 119 -0.07 6.94 -22.04
C GLY A 119 1.07 7.24 -21.06
N VAL A 120 0.91 8.21 -20.14
CA VAL A 120 1.93 8.56 -19.12
C VAL A 120 2.20 7.39 -18.19
N MET A 121 1.15 6.70 -17.73
CA MET A 121 1.30 5.53 -16.84
C MET A 121 2.04 4.38 -17.53
N GLY A 122 1.73 4.11 -18.81
CA GLY A 122 2.42 3.08 -19.58
C GLY A 122 3.92 3.36 -19.71
N LEU A 123 4.29 4.62 -19.92
CA LEU A 123 5.70 5.04 -19.96
C LEU A 123 6.39 4.82 -18.61
N LEU A 124 5.80 5.31 -17.51
CA LEU A 124 6.36 5.15 -16.16
C LEU A 124 6.55 3.68 -15.80
N ILE A 125 5.53 2.86 -16.03
CA ILE A 125 5.56 1.44 -15.71
C ILE A 125 6.61 0.72 -16.58
N ARG A 126 6.76 1.08 -17.85
CA ARG A 126 7.79 0.49 -18.72
C ARG A 126 9.21 0.83 -18.25
N ILE A 127 9.45 2.07 -17.85
CA ILE A 127 10.76 2.53 -17.36
C ILE A 127 11.10 1.82 -16.04
N LEU A 128 10.25 1.97 -15.03
CA LEU A 128 10.47 1.37 -13.72
C LEU A 128 10.50 -0.16 -13.82
N GLY A 129 9.58 -0.75 -14.58
CA GLY A 129 9.54 -2.19 -14.82
C GLY A 129 10.84 -2.70 -15.45
N SER A 130 11.41 -1.99 -16.43
CA SER A 130 12.69 -2.39 -17.02
C SER A 130 13.86 -2.30 -16.04
N ILE A 131 13.84 -1.30 -15.14
CA ILE A 131 14.87 -1.14 -14.09
C ILE A 131 14.80 -2.31 -13.10
N PHE A 132 13.62 -2.56 -12.52
CA PHE A 132 13.44 -3.62 -11.53
C PHE A 132 13.60 -5.02 -12.14
N GLN A 133 13.11 -5.24 -13.36
CA GLN A 133 13.30 -6.51 -14.08
C GLN A 133 14.79 -6.85 -14.21
N LYS A 134 15.61 -5.88 -14.67
CA LYS A 134 17.06 -6.08 -14.84
C LYS A 134 17.78 -6.22 -13.50
N ALA A 135 17.44 -5.39 -12.51
CA ALA A 135 18.08 -5.39 -11.20
C ALA A 135 17.81 -6.69 -10.43
N LEU A 136 16.58 -7.20 -10.48
CA LEU A 136 16.15 -8.37 -9.71
C LEU A 136 16.25 -9.69 -10.48
N ASN A 137 16.48 -9.63 -11.80
CA ASN A 137 16.51 -10.79 -12.69
C ASN A 137 15.23 -11.62 -12.59
N ILE A 138 14.08 -10.95 -12.78
CA ILE A 138 12.73 -11.52 -12.72
C ILE A 138 12.02 -11.42 -14.07
N SER A 139 10.84 -12.04 -14.21
CA SER A 139 10.09 -11.97 -15.45
C SER A 139 9.52 -10.57 -15.69
N LYS A 140 9.25 -10.26 -16.97
CA LYS A 140 8.69 -8.97 -17.36
C LYS A 140 7.30 -8.76 -16.74
N ILE A 141 6.49 -9.82 -16.63
CA ILE A 141 5.16 -9.75 -16.01
C ILE A 141 5.25 -9.47 -14.52
N GLU A 142 6.17 -10.11 -13.80
CA GLU A 142 6.34 -9.88 -12.35
C GLU A 142 6.77 -8.45 -12.06
N SER A 143 7.77 -7.95 -12.80
CA SER A 143 8.22 -6.57 -12.62
C SER A 143 7.14 -5.56 -13.02
N PHE A 144 6.36 -5.88 -14.06
CA PHE A 144 5.25 -5.04 -14.49
C PHE A 144 4.16 -4.96 -13.41
N VAL A 145 3.75 -6.09 -12.86
CA VAL A 145 2.74 -6.14 -11.79
C VAL A 145 3.25 -5.40 -10.56
N ALA A 146 4.47 -5.68 -10.10
CA ALA A 146 5.03 -5.05 -8.91
C ALA A 146 5.17 -3.53 -9.06
N VAL A 147 5.53 -3.00 -10.24
CA VAL A 147 5.58 -1.55 -10.45
C VAL A 147 4.19 -0.93 -10.52
N THR A 148 3.23 -1.65 -11.10
CA THR A 148 1.85 -1.18 -11.21
C THR A 148 1.21 -1.01 -9.83
N THR A 149 1.65 -1.77 -8.82
CA THR A 149 1.13 -1.66 -7.45
C THR A 149 1.50 -0.35 -6.73
N ILE A 150 2.37 0.50 -7.30
CA ILE A 150 2.56 1.88 -6.80
C ILE A 150 1.27 2.68 -6.96
N PHE A 151 0.54 2.43 -8.04
CA PHE A 151 -0.57 3.24 -8.47
C PHE A 151 -1.91 2.56 -8.21
N LEU A 152 -1.96 1.25 -8.43
CA LEU A 152 -3.16 0.44 -8.35
C LEU A 152 -3.08 -0.52 -7.15
N GLY A 153 -4.16 -0.64 -6.40
CA GLY A 153 -4.24 -1.50 -5.23
C GLY A 153 -4.51 -2.96 -5.57
N GLN A 154 -4.42 -3.81 -4.54
CA GLN A 154 -4.72 -5.24 -4.61
C GLN A 154 -6.03 -5.59 -5.35
N ASN A 155 -7.07 -4.76 -5.22
CA ASN A 155 -8.39 -5.00 -5.80
C ASN A 155 -8.41 -4.77 -7.32
N GLU A 156 -7.45 -4.04 -7.86
CA GLU A 156 -7.34 -3.70 -9.28
C GLU A 156 -6.37 -4.63 -10.02
N ILE A 157 -5.43 -5.27 -9.32
CA ILE A 157 -4.44 -6.18 -9.90
C ILE A 157 -5.07 -7.31 -10.73
N PRO A 158 -6.14 -8.02 -10.28
CA PRO A 158 -6.77 -9.07 -11.08
C PRO A 158 -7.20 -8.62 -12.47
N ALA A 159 -7.72 -7.39 -12.60
CA ALA A 159 -8.15 -6.85 -13.89
C ALA A 159 -6.98 -6.65 -14.86
N ILE A 160 -5.82 -6.24 -14.33
CA ILE A 160 -4.60 -5.95 -15.09
C ILE A 160 -3.91 -7.23 -15.54
N VAL A 161 -3.88 -8.24 -14.66
CA VAL A 161 -3.24 -9.53 -14.97
C VAL A 161 -4.15 -10.47 -15.75
N LYS A 162 -5.45 -10.18 -15.85
CA LYS A 162 -6.45 -10.99 -16.56
C LYS A 162 -5.98 -11.47 -17.96
N PRO A 163 -5.37 -10.65 -18.83
CA PRO A 163 -4.91 -11.09 -20.14
C PRO A 163 -3.77 -12.12 -20.10
N PHE A 164 -3.08 -12.21 -18.97
CA PHE A 164 -1.88 -13.03 -18.77
C PHE A 164 -2.10 -14.21 -17.82
N ILE A 165 -3.19 -14.21 -17.05
CA ILE A 165 -3.38 -15.12 -15.90
C ILE A 165 -3.29 -16.60 -16.29
N ASP A 166 -3.82 -16.97 -17.46
CA ASP A 166 -3.80 -18.35 -17.96
C ASP A 166 -2.40 -18.81 -18.41
N ARG A 167 -1.47 -17.87 -18.60
CA ARG A 167 -0.07 -18.14 -19.03
C ARG A 167 0.94 -17.89 -17.91
N MET A 168 0.50 -17.32 -16.78
CA MET A 168 1.36 -17.08 -15.64
C MET A 168 1.62 -18.39 -14.89
N ASN A 169 2.87 -18.63 -14.55
CA ASN A 169 3.19 -19.75 -13.68
C ASN A 169 2.82 -19.45 -12.22
N ARG A 170 2.83 -20.48 -11.37
CA ARG A 170 2.42 -20.37 -9.97
C ARG A 170 3.27 -19.36 -9.18
N ASN A 171 4.57 -19.26 -9.47
CA ASN A 171 5.47 -18.33 -8.79
C ASN A 171 5.22 -16.88 -9.21
N GLU A 172 4.91 -16.65 -10.49
CA GLU A 172 4.54 -15.33 -11.02
C GLU A 172 3.22 -14.85 -10.41
N LEU A 173 2.22 -15.74 -10.33
CA LEU A 173 0.94 -15.43 -9.70
C LEU A 173 1.12 -15.13 -8.20
N PHE A 174 1.94 -15.92 -7.50
CA PHE A 174 2.25 -15.66 -6.10
C PHE A 174 2.97 -14.32 -5.91
N THR A 175 3.91 -13.98 -6.80
CA THR A 175 4.60 -12.69 -6.79
C THR A 175 3.64 -11.53 -7.04
N ALA A 176 2.66 -11.69 -7.93
CA ALA A 176 1.62 -10.70 -8.16
C ALA A 176 0.78 -10.46 -6.89
N ILE A 177 0.36 -11.53 -6.21
CA ILE A 177 -0.40 -11.45 -4.95
C ILE A 177 0.43 -10.77 -3.86
N CYS A 178 1.67 -11.22 -3.64
CA CYS A 178 2.56 -10.63 -2.64
C CYS A 178 2.86 -9.15 -2.90
N SER A 179 3.08 -8.77 -4.17
CA SER A 179 3.35 -7.37 -4.54
C SER A 179 2.11 -6.50 -4.30
N GLY A 180 0.92 -6.99 -4.66
CA GLY A 180 -0.34 -6.31 -4.36
C GLY A 180 -0.59 -6.12 -2.87
N MET A 181 -0.18 -7.10 -2.05
CA MET A 181 -0.35 -7.06 -0.60
C MET A 181 0.71 -6.26 0.16
N ALA A 182 1.89 -6.10 -0.44
CA ALA A 182 2.98 -5.30 0.12
C ALA A 182 2.76 -3.80 -0.08
N SER A 183 1.94 -3.39 -1.06
CA SER A 183 1.73 -1.99 -1.43
C SER A 183 0.33 -1.49 -1.05
N ILE A 184 0.13 -0.19 -1.23
CA ILE A 184 -1.16 0.49 -1.16
C ILE A 184 -1.47 1.14 -2.52
N ALA A 185 -2.76 1.26 -2.86
CA ALA A 185 -3.17 2.00 -4.05
C ALA A 185 -2.81 3.48 -3.91
N GLY A 186 -2.53 4.14 -5.03
CA GLY A 186 -2.36 5.59 -5.05
C GLY A 186 -3.61 6.31 -4.53
N SER A 187 -4.81 5.80 -4.80
CA SER A 187 -6.06 6.34 -4.25
C SER A 187 -6.15 6.22 -2.71
N MET A 188 -5.66 5.13 -2.11
CA MET A 188 -5.68 4.91 -0.66
C MET A 188 -4.60 5.71 0.07
N MET A 189 -3.42 5.87 -0.55
CA MET A 189 -2.36 6.77 -0.06
C MET A 189 -2.90 8.16 0.25
N ILE A 190 -3.75 8.67 -0.64
CA ILE A 190 -4.35 10.00 -0.54
C ILE A 190 -5.33 10.07 0.63
N GLY A 191 -6.07 8.99 0.89
CA GLY A 191 -6.92 8.89 2.07
C GLY A 191 -6.12 8.92 3.37
N TYR A 192 -5.01 8.20 3.45
CA TYR A 192 -4.12 8.23 4.61
C TYR A 192 -3.47 9.61 4.80
N ALA A 193 -3.04 10.25 3.70
CA ALA A 193 -2.52 11.60 3.74
C ALA A 193 -3.56 12.61 4.26
N GLY A 194 -4.83 12.47 3.84
CA GLY A 194 -5.94 13.27 4.36
C GLY A 194 -6.19 13.06 5.86
N MET A 195 -5.80 11.92 6.42
CA MET A 195 -5.84 11.64 7.86
C MET A 195 -4.57 12.13 8.61
N GLY A 196 -3.64 12.80 7.92
CA GLY A 196 -2.42 13.35 8.51
C GLY A 196 -1.19 12.44 8.42
N VAL A 197 -1.25 11.32 7.70
CA VAL A 197 -0.07 10.47 7.49
C VAL A 197 0.91 11.16 6.53
N PRO A 198 2.22 11.26 6.87
CA PRO A 198 3.19 11.94 6.01
C PRO A 198 3.29 11.33 4.60
N ILE A 199 3.09 12.16 3.57
CA ILE A 199 3.07 11.71 2.16
C ILE A 199 4.45 11.20 1.72
N ASP A 200 5.52 11.81 2.21
CA ASP A 200 6.89 11.39 1.96
C ASP A 200 7.15 9.95 2.43
N TYR A 201 6.62 9.57 3.60
CA TYR A 201 6.69 8.19 4.09
C TYR A 201 5.83 7.24 3.27
N LEU A 202 4.63 7.65 2.87
CA LEU A 202 3.78 6.82 2.01
C LEU A 202 4.41 6.58 0.64
N LEU A 203 5.01 7.60 0.03
CA LEU A 203 5.73 7.48 -1.24
C LEU A 203 6.95 6.58 -1.13
N ALA A 204 7.75 6.74 -0.07
CA ALA A 204 8.89 5.86 0.20
C ALA A 204 8.44 4.41 0.40
N ALA A 205 7.40 4.18 1.20
CA ALA A 205 6.85 2.86 1.44
C ALA A 205 6.34 2.21 0.14
N SER A 206 5.63 2.93 -0.72
CA SER A 206 5.14 2.42 -2.01
C SER A 206 6.27 1.99 -2.96
N LEU A 207 7.39 2.72 -3.01
CA LEU A 207 8.54 2.33 -3.83
C LEU A 207 9.31 1.15 -3.21
N MET A 208 9.48 1.14 -1.88
CA MET A 208 10.12 0.04 -1.15
C MET A 208 9.31 -1.26 -1.20
N ALA A 209 7.98 -1.16 -1.35
CA ALA A 209 7.09 -2.30 -1.49
C ALA A 209 7.36 -3.13 -2.76
N ILE A 210 7.94 -2.54 -3.82
CA ILE A 210 8.29 -3.27 -5.05
C ILE A 210 9.32 -4.36 -4.74
N PRO A 211 10.56 -4.03 -4.36
CA PRO A 211 11.54 -5.05 -4.03
C PRO A 211 11.13 -5.84 -2.78
N GLY A 212 10.44 -5.24 -1.80
CA GLY A 212 10.00 -5.95 -0.59
C GLY A 212 8.97 -7.04 -0.86
N GLY A 213 7.97 -6.77 -1.70
CA GLY A 213 6.98 -7.76 -2.12
C GLY A 213 7.62 -8.90 -2.90
N ILE A 214 8.55 -8.59 -3.81
CA ILE A 214 9.30 -9.59 -4.58
C ILE A 214 10.24 -10.40 -3.68
N LEU A 215 10.90 -9.76 -2.70
CA LEU A 215 11.79 -10.38 -1.74
C LEU A 215 11.08 -11.53 -1.01
N PHE A 216 9.96 -11.22 -0.35
CA PHE A 216 9.21 -12.22 0.40
C PHE A 216 8.51 -13.22 -0.53
N ALA A 217 8.05 -12.80 -1.72
CA ALA A 217 7.50 -13.72 -2.71
C ALA A 217 8.52 -14.81 -3.11
N ARG A 218 9.77 -14.40 -3.39
CA ARG A 218 10.84 -15.29 -3.83
C ARG A 218 11.41 -16.18 -2.74
N ILE A 219 11.35 -15.75 -1.48
CA ILE A 219 11.72 -16.62 -0.35
C ILE A 219 10.63 -17.67 -0.13
N LEU A 220 9.35 -17.24 -0.05
CA LEU A 220 8.22 -18.12 0.26
C LEU A 220 7.91 -19.11 -0.87
N SER A 221 7.95 -18.63 -2.12
CA SER A 221 7.65 -19.42 -3.34
C SER A 221 8.72 -19.18 -4.42
N PRO A 222 9.89 -19.84 -4.31
CA PRO A 222 11.01 -19.62 -5.23
C PRO A 222 10.67 -20.00 -6.67
N ALA A 223 11.06 -19.17 -7.64
CA ALA A 223 10.82 -19.42 -9.06
C ALA A 223 11.57 -20.65 -9.54
N THR A 224 10.83 -21.66 -10.01
CA THR A 224 11.38 -22.90 -10.57
C THR A 224 11.19 -23.02 -12.07
N GLU A 225 10.25 -22.27 -12.64
CA GLU A 225 9.86 -22.34 -14.04
C GLU A 225 10.15 -21.02 -14.77
N LEU A 226 10.51 -21.12 -16.04
CA LEU A 226 10.67 -19.95 -16.90
C LEU A 226 9.30 -19.34 -17.22
N SER A 227 9.27 -18.02 -17.33
CA SER A 227 8.07 -17.29 -17.75
C SER A 227 7.69 -17.65 -19.17
N GLN A 228 6.40 -17.93 -19.39
CA GLN A 228 5.81 -18.10 -20.73
C GLN A 228 5.17 -16.80 -21.23
N VAL A 229 5.16 -15.74 -20.39
CA VAL A 229 4.47 -14.49 -20.69
C VAL A 229 5.39 -13.52 -21.41
N THR A 230 5.16 -13.33 -22.69
CA THR A 230 5.79 -12.27 -23.50
C THR A 230 4.74 -11.29 -24.01
N PHE A 231 4.97 -9.99 -23.79
CA PHE A 231 4.15 -8.92 -24.35
C PHE A 231 5.02 -7.76 -24.81
N GLU A 232 4.74 -7.22 -26.01
CA GLU A 232 5.38 -6.01 -26.53
C GLU A 232 4.63 -4.74 -26.12
N ASN A 233 3.30 -4.77 -26.19
CA ASN A 233 2.43 -3.65 -25.85
C ASN A 233 1.61 -3.94 -24.59
N LEU A 234 1.60 -2.97 -23.68
CA LEU A 234 0.85 -2.97 -22.43
C LEU A 234 -0.50 -2.27 -22.66
N SER A 235 -1.54 -3.00 -23.06
CA SER A 235 -2.90 -2.44 -23.04
C SER A 235 -3.69 -2.99 -21.85
N PHE A 236 -4.31 -2.06 -21.11
CA PHE A 236 -4.99 -2.33 -19.83
C PHE A 236 -6.48 -2.69 -20.00
N SER A 237 -7.04 -2.58 -21.21
CA SER A 237 -8.46 -2.80 -21.46
C SER A 237 -8.69 -3.40 -22.85
N GLU A 238 -9.64 -4.33 -22.94
CA GLU A 238 -10.21 -4.81 -24.21
C GLU A 238 -11.00 -3.70 -24.93
N THR A 239 -11.51 -2.72 -24.18
CA THR A 239 -12.21 -1.53 -24.68
C THR A 239 -11.56 -0.26 -24.13
N PRO A 240 -10.57 0.33 -24.82
CA PRO A 240 -9.98 1.59 -24.40
C PRO A 240 -11.02 2.73 -24.51
N PRO A 241 -11.02 3.70 -23.56
CA PRO A 241 -11.89 4.86 -23.68
C PRO A 241 -11.60 5.62 -24.98
N LYS A 242 -12.63 6.21 -25.60
CA LYS A 242 -12.52 6.87 -26.91
C LYS A 242 -12.18 8.35 -26.82
N SER A 243 -12.27 8.94 -25.62
CA SER A 243 -11.94 10.35 -25.38
C SER A 243 -11.37 10.56 -23.98
N PHE A 244 -10.67 11.69 -23.79
CA PHE A 244 -10.15 12.09 -22.49
C PHE A 244 -11.28 12.27 -21.45
N ILE A 245 -12.44 12.76 -21.89
CA ILE A 245 -13.63 12.93 -21.03
C ILE A 245 -14.16 11.57 -20.60
N GLU A 246 -14.27 10.62 -21.53
CA GLU A 246 -14.73 9.26 -21.23
C GLU A 246 -13.77 8.55 -20.27
N ALA A 247 -12.46 8.71 -20.44
CA ALA A 247 -11.46 8.16 -19.52
C ALA A 247 -11.61 8.72 -18.10
N ALA A 248 -11.77 10.04 -17.97
CA ALA A 248 -11.96 10.68 -16.67
C ALA A 248 -13.29 10.28 -16.03
N ALA A 249 -14.40 10.26 -16.78
CA ALA A 249 -15.72 9.88 -16.28
C ALA A 249 -15.78 8.41 -15.84
N SER A 250 -15.22 7.49 -16.63
CA SER A 250 -15.13 6.07 -16.29
C SER A 250 -14.26 5.84 -15.04
N GLY A 251 -13.14 6.57 -14.94
CA GLY A 251 -12.28 6.56 -13.77
C GLY A 251 -12.99 7.09 -12.52
N ALA A 252 -13.77 8.16 -12.63
CA ALA A 252 -14.58 8.68 -11.53
C ALA A 252 -15.64 7.67 -11.06
N MET A 253 -16.32 6.98 -11.98
CA MET A 253 -17.30 5.94 -11.63
C MET A 253 -16.65 4.73 -10.94
N THR A 254 -15.44 4.35 -11.38
CA THR A 254 -14.64 3.32 -10.70
C THR A 254 -14.23 3.79 -9.31
N GLY A 255 -13.76 5.03 -9.20
CA GLY A 255 -13.40 5.67 -7.94
C GLY A 255 -14.57 5.75 -6.96
N LEU A 256 -15.80 6.01 -7.44
CA LEU A 256 -17.00 6.02 -6.60
C LEU A 256 -17.26 4.64 -5.98
N LYS A 257 -17.13 3.56 -6.76
CA LYS A 257 -17.28 2.19 -6.25
C LYS A 257 -16.23 1.87 -5.19
N ILE A 258 -14.97 2.27 -5.42
CA ILE A 258 -13.89 2.09 -4.47
C ILE A 258 -14.18 2.88 -3.19
N ALA A 259 -14.53 4.16 -3.30
CA ALA A 259 -14.83 5.03 -2.18
C ALA A 259 -16.01 4.53 -1.35
N ALA A 260 -17.11 4.11 -2.00
CA ALA A 260 -18.25 3.49 -1.34
C ALA A 260 -17.84 2.20 -0.61
N GLY A 261 -17.06 1.33 -1.27
CA GLY A 261 -16.53 0.11 -0.65
C GLY A 261 -15.70 0.40 0.60
N VAL A 262 -14.78 1.37 0.53
CA VAL A 262 -13.96 1.80 1.68
C VAL A 262 -14.85 2.31 2.81
N ALA A 263 -15.81 3.19 2.52
CA ALA A 263 -16.71 3.73 3.53
C ALA A 263 -17.53 2.63 4.22
N THR A 264 -18.07 1.69 3.45
CA THR A 264 -18.83 0.55 3.97
C THR A 264 -17.98 -0.34 4.85
N VAL A 265 -16.77 -0.71 4.39
CA VAL A 265 -15.86 -1.58 5.15
C VAL A 265 -15.42 -0.88 6.43
N VAL A 266 -14.95 0.36 6.38
CA VAL A 266 -14.53 1.10 7.59
C VAL A 266 -15.67 1.22 8.60
N MET A 267 -16.87 1.60 8.16
CA MET A 267 -18.04 1.71 9.04
C MET A 267 -18.37 0.38 9.73
N ALA A 268 -18.39 -0.72 8.97
CA ALA A 268 -18.69 -2.04 9.51
C ALA A 268 -17.61 -2.51 10.50
N PHE A 269 -16.33 -2.40 10.14
CA PHE A 269 -15.23 -2.89 10.97
C PHE A 269 -15.06 -2.08 12.25
N VAL A 270 -15.24 -0.76 12.22
CA VAL A 270 -15.22 0.06 13.45
C VAL A 270 -16.34 -0.38 14.41
N ALA A 271 -17.54 -0.63 13.90
CA ALA A 271 -18.66 -1.11 14.71
C ALA A 271 -18.42 -2.53 15.27
N ILE A 272 -17.87 -3.44 14.45
CA ILE A 272 -17.52 -4.80 14.87
C ILE A 272 -16.43 -4.79 15.95
N ILE A 273 -15.38 -3.98 15.78
CA ILE A 273 -14.32 -3.82 16.78
C ILE A 273 -14.90 -3.29 18.09
N ALA A 274 -15.78 -2.28 18.04
CA ALA A 274 -16.45 -1.77 19.23
C ALA A 274 -17.30 -2.84 19.95
N LEU A 275 -18.01 -3.69 19.20
CA LEU A 275 -18.75 -4.83 19.74
C LEU A 275 -17.81 -5.86 20.41
N ILE A 276 -16.72 -6.22 19.74
CA ILE A 276 -15.71 -7.15 20.27
C ILE A 276 -15.10 -6.58 21.55
N ASN A 277 -14.78 -5.29 21.59
CA ASN A 277 -14.27 -4.60 22.77
C ASN A 277 -15.27 -4.64 23.93
N GLY A 278 -16.57 -4.48 23.66
CA GLY A 278 -17.61 -4.65 24.67
C GLY A 278 -17.66 -6.07 25.25
N ILE A 279 -17.51 -7.09 24.41
CA ILE A 279 -17.47 -8.50 24.83
C ILE A 279 -16.20 -8.80 25.66
N ILE A 280 -15.03 -8.36 25.18
CA ILE A 280 -13.75 -8.54 25.86
C ILE A 280 -13.75 -7.84 27.22
N GLY A 281 -14.19 -6.58 27.27
CA GLY A 281 -14.29 -5.83 28.53
C GLY A 281 -15.28 -6.45 29.52
N GLY A 282 -16.41 -6.97 29.03
CA GLY A 282 -17.40 -7.67 29.85
C GLY A 282 -16.85 -8.96 30.50
N ILE A 283 -16.23 -9.82 29.69
CA ILE A 283 -15.61 -11.06 30.18
C ILE A 283 -14.38 -10.75 31.04
N GLY A 284 -13.52 -9.83 30.59
CA GLY A 284 -12.33 -9.39 31.29
C GLY A 284 -12.67 -8.80 32.67
N GLY A 285 -13.79 -8.09 32.78
CA GLY A 285 -14.30 -7.56 34.03
C GLY A 285 -14.52 -8.62 35.12
N TRP A 286 -14.87 -9.87 34.76
CA TRP A 286 -15.02 -10.97 35.72
C TRP A 286 -13.67 -11.39 36.33
N PHE A 287 -12.56 -11.11 35.66
CA PHE A 287 -11.20 -11.44 36.08
C PHE A 287 -10.38 -10.21 36.50
N GLY A 288 -11.00 -9.04 36.66
CA GLY A 288 -10.34 -7.79 37.04
C GLY A 288 -9.73 -6.99 35.88
N PHE A 289 -9.97 -7.38 34.63
CA PHE A 289 -9.50 -6.72 33.40
C PHE A 289 -10.64 -6.02 32.64
N ALA A 290 -11.41 -5.16 33.32
CA ALA A 290 -12.57 -4.49 32.72
C ALA A 290 -12.22 -3.55 31.54
N ASN A 291 -10.99 -3.06 31.49
CA ASN A 291 -10.50 -2.17 30.43
C ASN A 291 -9.79 -2.92 29.29
N ALA A 292 -9.86 -4.25 29.26
CA ALA A 292 -9.27 -5.02 28.17
C ALA A 292 -10.03 -4.76 26.86
N SER A 293 -9.28 -4.51 25.80
CA SER A 293 -9.79 -4.31 24.45
C SER A 293 -9.00 -5.16 23.45
N LEU A 294 -9.55 -5.33 22.25
CA LEU A 294 -8.88 -6.04 21.17
C LEU A 294 -7.52 -5.40 20.82
N GLU A 295 -7.47 -4.07 20.84
CA GLU A 295 -6.25 -3.28 20.65
C GLU A 295 -5.19 -3.59 21.71
N SER A 296 -5.60 -3.70 22.98
CA SER A 296 -4.67 -4.03 24.06
C SER A 296 -4.08 -5.44 23.92
N ILE A 297 -4.88 -6.40 23.42
CA ILE A 297 -4.43 -7.77 23.17
C ILE A 297 -3.42 -7.79 22.03
N PHE A 298 -3.74 -7.14 20.91
CA PHE A 298 -2.81 -7.02 19.78
C PHE A 298 -1.52 -6.30 20.19
N GLY A 299 -1.63 -5.24 20.99
CA GLY A 299 -0.50 -4.52 21.54
C GLY A 299 0.46 -5.44 22.28
N TYR A 300 -0.05 -6.25 23.20
CA TYR A 300 0.78 -7.17 23.97
C TYR A 300 1.37 -8.31 23.12
N VAL A 301 0.57 -8.92 22.24
CA VAL A 301 0.98 -10.07 21.42
C VAL A 301 2.02 -9.68 20.38
N LEU A 302 1.88 -8.49 19.77
CA LEU A 302 2.75 -8.03 18.68
C LEU A 302 3.82 -7.03 19.12
N ALA A 303 3.84 -6.59 20.38
CA ALA A 303 4.93 -5.77 20.93
C ALA A 303 6.33 -6.37 20.70
N PRO A 304 6.58 -7.68 20.87
CA PRO A 304 7.89 -8.26 20.56
C PRO A 304 8.28 -8.07 19.10
N LEU A 305 7.33 -8.20 18.17
CA LEU A 305 7.57 -7.97 16.75
C LEU A 305 7.87 -6.49 16.46
N ALA A 306 7.07 -5.58 17.02
CA ALA A 306 7.27 -4.13 16.88
C ALA A 306 8.64 -3.69 17.42
N TRP A 307 9.03 -4.21 18.58
CA TRP A 307 10.34 -3.93 19.18
C TRP A 307 11.49 -4.43 18.31
N ILE A 308 11.39 -5.65 17.78
CA ILE A 308 12.37 -6.22 16.85
C ILE A 308 12.47 -5.39 15.56
N MET A 309 11.36 -4.81 15.08
CA MET A 309 11.34 -3.90 13.92
C MET A 309 11.98 -2.53 14.18
N GLY A 310 12.40 -2.25 15.43
CA GLY A 310 13.16 -1.05 15.77
C GLY A 310 12.37 -0.02 16.58
N VAL A 311 11.15 -0.32 17.02
CA VAL A 311 10.36 0.55 17.92
C VAL A 311 10.89 0.43 19.35
N ASP A 312 10.92 1.53 20.09
CA ASP A 312 11.30 1.49 21.50
C ASP A 312 10.27 0.76 22.35
N TRP A 313 10.74 0.09 23.42
CA TRP A 313 9.87 -0.81 24.20
C TRP A 313 8.70 -0.07 24.86
N SER A 314 8.88 1.21 25.20
CA SER A 314 7.82 2.10 25.68
C SER A 314 6.65 2.21 24.71
N ASP A 315 6.94 2.23 23.41
CA ASP A 315 5.97 2.44 22.33
C ASP A 315 5.62 1.15 21.59
N ALA A 316 6.29 0.04 21.91
CA ALA A 316 6.11 -1.24 21.25
C ALA A 316 4.69 -1.79 21.38
N ASN A 317 4.01 -1.57 22.51
CA ASN A 317 2.60 -1.93 22.68
C ASN A 317 1.69 -1.15 21.74
N LEU A 318 1.92 0.16 21.59
CA LEU A 318 1.12 1.00 20.70
C LEU A 318 1.36 0.59 19.24
N ALA A 319 2.62 0.42 18.84
CA ALA A 319 2.96 -0.05 17.51
C ALA A 319 2.42 -1.46 17.23
N GLY A 320 2.51 -2.37 18.21
CA GLY A 320 1.94 -3.72 18.13
C GLY A 320 0.44 -3.71 17.91
N SER A 321 -0.30 -2.80 18.56
CA SER A 321 -1.74 -2.64 18.36
C SER A 321 -2.06 -2.26 16.91
N VAL A 322 -1.36 -1.25 16.37
CA VAL A 322 -1.57 -0.78 14.99
C VAL A 322 -1.23 -1.87 13.97
N ILE A 323 -0.14 -2.61 14.18
CA ILE A 323 0.24 -3.75 13.33
C ILE A 323 -0.85 -4.82 13.38
N GLY A 324 -1.36 -5.14 14.57
CA GLY A 324 -2.40 -6.14 14.75
C GLY A 324 -3.71 -5.77 14.08
N GLN A 325 -4.18 -4.54 14.27
CA GLN A 325 -5.39 -4.03 13.61
C GLN A 325 -5.26 -4.02 12.08
N LYS A 326 -4.05 -3.90 11.54
CA LYS A 326 -3.80 -3.96 10.10
C LYS A 326 -3.79 -5.40 9.56
N LEU A 327 -3.40 -6.38 10.38
CA LEU A 327 -3.25 -7.78 9.97
C LEU A 327 -4.52 -8.62 10.17
N ALA A 328 -5.31 -8.31 11.19
CA ALA A 328 -6.56 -9.00 11.53
C ALA A 328 -7.73 -8.51 10.66
#